data_AF-A0AAD6BS35-F1
#
_entry.id   AF-A0AAD6BS35-F1
#
_cell.length_a   1.000
_cell.length_b   1.000
_cell.length_c   1.000
_cell.angle_alpha   90.00
_cell.angle_beta   90.00
_cell.angle_gamma   90.00
#
_symmetry.space_group_name_H-M   'P 1'
#
loop_
_entity.id
_entity.type
_entity.pdbx_description
1 polymer ?
#
loop_
_entity_poly.entity_id
_entity_poly.type
_entity_poly.pdbx_seq_one_letter_code
_entity_poly.pdbx_strand_id
1 'polypeptide(L)'
;MVKSAQAFISGFTNNHTSLINLNPGRGKQKGGSEFIDSLQELQSTQLSEKYRKPIIARFNAEAPSFNFTAGDITGMFELCGHESVIRGSSPFCSLALFNSDEWLGFEYANDLIYFHNTGYCRGLSPVLGFRWVNASVTTLKDESLCQELYVSFTHREVPPTVIAALGVNNNSAYTGANNVSETMSENGINYNRA
;
A
#
# COMPACT_ATOMS: atom_id res chain seq x y z
N MET A 1 -14.47 -5.48 -0.38
CA MET A 1 -14.50 -5.83 1.06
C MET A 1 -15.57 -6.87 1.38
N VAL A 2 -16.87 -6.65 1.06
CA VAL A 2 -17.94 -7.63 1.38
C VAL A 2 -17.67 -9.03 0.81
N LYS A 3 -17.28 -9.14 -0.46
CA LYS A 3 -16.92 -10.44 -1.07
C LYS A 3 -15.74 -11.13 -0.37
N SER A 4 -14.72 -10.36 0.05
CA SER A 4 -13.58 -10.88 0.81
C SER A 4 -14.04 -11.43 2.17
N ALA A 5 -14.92 -10.71 2.86
CA ALA A 5 -15.49 -11.15 4.13
C ALA A 5 -16.35 -12.42 3.98
N GLN A 6 -17.19 -12.47 2.94
CA GLN A 6 -18.00 -13.64 2.62
C GLN A 6 -17.15 -14.86 2.28
N ALA A 7 -16.09 -14.69 1.48
CA ALA A 7 -15.16 -15.77 1.15
C ALA A 7 -14.43 -16.29 2.39
N PHE A 8 -13.94 -15.38 3.25
CA PHE A 8 -13.34 -15.75 4.53
C PHE A 8 -14.32 -16.53 5.41
N ILE A 9 -15.54 -16.04 5.59
CA ILE A 9 -16.57 -16.71 6.40
C ILE A 9 -16.88 -18.10 5.84
N SER A 10 -17.08 -18.21 4.53
CA SER A 10 -17.37 -19.48 3.88
C SER A 10 -16.23 -20.49 4.08
N GLY A 11 -14.97 -20.06 3.96
CA GLY A 11 -13.81 -20.90 4.24
C GLY A 11 -13.67 -21.27 5.73
N PHE A 12 -13.78 -20.29 6.61
CA PHE A 12 -13.60 -20.45 8.06
C PHE A 12 -14.67 -21.35 8.69
N THR A 13 -15.93 -21.24 8.25
CA THR A 13 -17.04 -22.04 8.78
C THR A 13 -17.32 -23.30 7.99
N ASN A 14 -16.50 -23.65 6.99
CA ASN A 14 -16.76 -24.75 6.07
C ASN A 14 -18.19 -24.67 5.47
N ASN A 15 -18.56 -23.49 4.98
CA ASN A 15 -19.87 -23.09 4.46
C ASN A 15 -21.05 -23.05 5.45
N HIS A 16 -20.84 -23.23 6.76
CA HIS A 16 -21.85 -23.02 7.80
C HIS A 16 -21.97 -21.52 8.19
N THR A 17 -22.36 -20.68 7.24
CA THR A 17 -22.29 -19.21 7.35
C THR A 17 -23.38 -18.56 8.20
N SER A 18 -24.47 -19.28 8.52
CA SER A 18 -25.59 -18.79 9.33
C SER A 18 -25.22 -18.42 10.77
N LEU A 19 -24.05 -18.88 11.24
CA LEU A 19 -23.53 -18.61 12.58
C LEU A 19 -22.80 -17.26 12.67
N ILE A 20 -22.52 -16.59 11.55
CA ILE A 20 -21.76 -15.33 11.51
C ILE A 20 -22.63 -14.19 11.00
N ASN A 21 -22.77 -13.15 11.82
CA ASN A 21 -23.44 -11.92 11.41
C ASN A 21 -22.43 -10.96 10.77
N LEU A 22 -22.57 -10.75 9.46
CA LEU A 22 -21.81 -9.73 8.73
C LEU A 22 -22.41 -8.35 8.98
N ASN A 23 -21.71 -7.51 9.76
CA ASN A 23 -22.11 -6.13 9.98
C ASN A 23 -21.35 -5.18 9.04
N PRO A 24 -21.99 -4.64 7.98
CA PRO A 24 -21.35 -3.63 7.15
C PRO A 24 -21.17 -2.34 7.95
N GLY A 25 -19.93 -1.97 8.24
CA GLY A 25 -19.60 -0.74 8.96
C GLY A 25 -20.20 0.49 8.26
N ARG A 26 -20.99 1.29 8.99
CA ARG A 26 -21.52 2.57 8.50
C ARG A 26 -20.46 3.65 8.67
N GLY A 27 -19.53 3.73 7.73
CA GLY A 27 -18.53 4.79 7.68
C GLY A 27 -18.24 5.20 6.25
N LYS A 28 -18.82 6.32 5.80
CA LYS A 28 -18.37 6.99 4.57
C LYS A 28 -17.04 7.69 4.88
N GLN A 29 -15.92 6.98 4.83
CA GLN A 29 -14.64 7.67 4.73
C GLN A 29 -14.50 8.21 3.30
N LYS A 30 -14.84 9.49 3.09
CA LYS A 30 -14.43 10.21 1.89
C LYS A 30 -12.95 10.60 2.06
N GLY A 31 -12.05 9.67 1.73
CA GLY A 31 -10.60 9.92 1.71
C GLY A 31 -10.04 10.05 0.28
N GLY A 32 -10.88 10.36 -0.70
CA GLY A 32 -10.54 10.17 -2.12
C GLY A 32 -9.71 11.28 -2.76
N SER A 33 -9.99 12.56 -2.49
CA SER A 33 -9.34 13.67 -3.24
C SER A 33 -7.89 13.89 -2.82
N GLU A 34 -7.61 14.01 -1.52
CA GLU A 34 -6.24 14.23 -1.02
C GLU A 34 -5.29 13.08 -1.37
N PHE A 35 -5.80 11.84 -1.43
CA PHE A 35 -5.00 10.67 -1.82
C PHE A 35 -4.64 10.68 -3.31
N ILE A 36 -5.56 11.13 -4.18
CA ILE A 36 -5.32 11.20 -5.62
C ILE A 36 -4.35 12.33 -5.96
N ASP A 37 -4.48 13.49 -5.32
CA ASP A 37 -3.61 14.64 -5.58
C ASP A 37 -2.15 14.34 -5.18
N SER A 38 -1.95 13.67 -4.05
CA SER A 38 -0.63 13.27 -3.55
C SER A 38 0.01 12.12 -4.33
N LEU A 39 -0.79 11.19 -4.88
CA LEU A 39 -0.31 10.18 -5.83
C LEU A 39 0.32 10.82 -7.08
N GLN A 40 -0.33 11.85 -7.63
CA GLN A 40 0.12 12.57 -8.82
C GLN A 40 1.43 13.31 -8.57
N GLU A 41 1.57 13.93 -7.39
CA GLU A 41 2.75 14.67 -6.99
C GLU A 41 3.95 13.73 -6.75
N LEU A 42 3.74 12.58 -6.13
CA LEU A 42 4.80 11.60 -5.85
C LEU A 42 5.23 10.79 -7.08
N GLN A 43 4.34 10.54 -8.03
CA GLN A 43 4.70 10.01 -9.35
C GLN A 43 5.61 10.96 -10.15
N SER A 44 5.66 12.24 -9.76
CA SER A 44 6.49 13.28 -10.38
C SER A 44 7.82 13.51 -9.66
N THR A 45 8.16 12.64 -8.70
CA THR A 45 9.40 12.76 -7.89
C THR A 45 10.67 12.49 -8.71
N GLN A 46 11.79 13.01 -8.20
CA GLN A 46 13.12 12.77 -8.78
C GLN A 46 13.47 11.28 -8.86
N LEU A 47 13.08 10.49 -7.85
CA LEU A 47 13.25 9.05 -7.86
C LEU A 47 12.49 8.39 -9.02
N SER A 48 11.23 8.78 -9.24
CA SER A 48 10.40 8.21 -10.30
C SER A 48 11.01 8.43 -11.67
N GLU A 49 11.53 9.62 -11.91
CA GLU A 49 12.27 9.94 -13.13
C GLU A 49 13.58 9.16 -13.25
N LYS A 50 14.28 8.94 -12.14
CA LYS A 50 15.58 8.25 -12.11
C LYS A 50 15.48 6.80 -12.58
N TYR A 51 14.46 6.05 -12.15
CA TYR A 51 14.30 4.65 -12.58
C TYR A 51 13.61 4.51 -13.93
N ARG A 52 12.70 5.43 -14.31
CA ARG A 52 11.95 5.34 -15.59
C ARG A 52 12.76 5.76 -16.81
N LYS A 53 13.61 6.79 -16.72
CA LYS A 53 14.35 7.31 -17.88
C LYS A 53 15.19 6.25 -18.61
N PRO A 54 16.00 5.42 -17.93
CA PRO A 54 16.77 4.37 -18.59
C PRO A 54 15.87 3.32 -19.29
N ILE A 55 14.73 3.00 -18.68
CA ILE A 55 13.78 2.03 -19.23
C ILE A 55 13.12 2.58 -20.50
N ILE A 56 12.66 3.83 -20.48
CA ILE A 56 12.09 4.51 -21.64
C ILE A 56 13.10 4.54 -22.79
N ALA A 57 14.38 4.85 -22.49
CA ALA A 57 15.43 4.85 -23.51
C ALA A 57 15.63 3.45 -24.12
N ARG A 58 15.66 2.39 -23.30
CA ARG A 58 15.74 1.00 -23.76
C ARG A 58 14.54 0.65 -24.64
N PHE A 59 13.33 0.94 -24.20
CA PHE A 59 12.12 0.54 -24.93
C PHE A 59 11.94 1.32 -26.24
N ASN A 60 12.30 2.60 -26.27
CA ASN A 60 12.32 3.38 -27.51
C ASN A 60 13.41 2.90 -28.49
N ALA A 61 14.50 2.30 -28.02
CA ALA A 61 15.49 1.68 -28.90
C ALA A 61 14.94 0.40 -29.57
N GLU A 62 14.15 -0.40 -28.84
CA GLU A 62 13.53 -1.62 -29.35
C GLU A 62 12.29 -1.35 -30.23
N ALA A 63 11.50 -0.31 -29.90
CA ALA A 63 10.27 0.06 -30.61
C ALA A 63 10.18 1.59 -30.82
N PRO A 64 10.98 2.15 -31.75
CA PRO A 64 11.13 3.60 -31.92
C PRO A 64 9.86 4.33 -32.39
N SER A 65 8.89 3.61 -32.97
CA SER A 65 7.64 4.20 -33.45
C SER A 65 6.57 4.39 -32.37
N PHE A 66 6.72 3.78 -31.19
CA PHE A 66 5.69 3.81 -30.15
C PHE A 66 5.77 5.08 -29.26
N ASN A 67 6.98 5.62 -29.06
CA ASN A 67 7.25 6.74 -28.15
C ASN A 67 6.73 6.50 -26.72
N PHE A 68 7.44 5.66 -25.97
CA PHE A 68 7.05 5.32 -24.60
C PHE A 68 7.05 6.55 -23.68
N THR A 69 5.94 6.72 -22.98
CA THR A 69 5.85 7.68 -21.89
C THR A 69 6.18 7.01 -20.57
N ALA A 70 6.43 7.87 -19.61
CA ALA A 70 6.76 7.46 -18.27
C ALA A 70 5.51 6.80 -17.60
N GLY A 71 4.29 7.26 -17.92
CA GLY A 71 3.04 6.60 -17.52
C GLY A 71 2.88 5.18 -18.09
N ASP A 72 3.31 4.94 -19.34
CA ASP A 72 3.27 3.60 -19.93
C ASP A 72 4.14 2.62 -19.14
N ILE A 73 5.35 3.05 -18.73
CA ILE A 73 6.24 2.22 -17.92
C ILE A 73 5.59 1.84 -16.58
N THR A 74 5.00 2.81 -15.89
CA THR A 74 4.27 2.52 -14.64
C THR A 74 3.07 1.61 -14.87
N GLY A 75 2.31 1.83 -15.94
CA GLY A 75 1.20 0.95 -16.32
C GLY A 75 1.66 -0.49 -16.58
N MET A 76 2.83 -0.70 -17.17
CA MET A 76 3.40 -2.04 -17.38
C MET A 76 3.78 -2.73 -16.06
N PHE A 77 4.37 -2.01 -15.10
CA PHE A 77 4.62 -2.53 -13.75
C PHE A 77 3.31 -2.90 -13.03
N GLU A 78 2.28 -2.05 -13.12
CA GLU A 78 0.97 -2.31 -12.53
C GLU A 78 0.26 -3.50 -13.20
N LEU A 79 0.38 -3.63 -14.52
CA LEU A 79 -0.18 -4.75 -15.28
C LEU A 79 0.38 -6.09 -14.80
N CYS A 80 1.67 -6.17 -14.47
CA CYS A 80 2.24 -7.38 -13.88
C CYS A 80 1.45 -7.83 -12.63
N GLY A 81 1.20 -6.91 -11.68
CA GLY A 81 0.46 -7.22 -10.46
C GLY A 81 -0.99 -7.59 -10.73
N HIS A 82 -1.69 -6.80 -11.55
CA HIS A 82 -3.10 -7.02 -11.87
C HIS A 82 -3.34 -8.30 -12.66
N GLU A 83 -2.55 -8.57 -13.70
CA GLU A 83 -2.67 -9.78 -14.50
C GLU A 83 -2.31 -11.03 -13.69
N SER A 84 -1.32 -10.96 -12.80
CA SER A 84 -0.98 -12.10 -11.95
C SER A 84 -2.15 -12.50 -11.04
N VAL A 85 -2.91 -11.54 -10.51
CA VAL A 85 -4.10 -11.83 -9.70
C VAL A 85 -5.25 -12.39 -10.53
N ILE A 86 -5.44 -11.91 -11.77
CA ILE A 86 -6.58 -12.30 -12.61
C ILE A 86 -6.32 -13.60 -13.38
N ARG A 87 -5.10 -13.78 -13.89
CA ARG A 87 -4.70 -14.86 -14.82
C ARG A 87 -3.71 -15.85 -14.21
N GLY A 88 -3.16 -15.57 -13.03
CA GLY A 88 -2.16 -16.42 -12.35
C GLY A 88 -0.71 -16.14 -12.77
N SER A 89 -0.48 -15.38 -13.86
CA SER A 89 0.85 -14.97 -14.31
C SER A 89 0.74 -13.77 -15.26
N SER A 90 1.83 -13.01 -15.41
CA SER A 90 1.92 -11.95 -16.41
C SER A 90 3.30 -11.93 -17.09
N PRO A 91 3.37 -11.80 -18.42
CA PRO A 91 4.62 -11.53 -19.13
C PRO A 91 5.30 -10.23 -18.68
N PHE A 92 4.53 -9.25 -18.19
CA PHE A 92 5.08 -7.99 -17.68
C PHE A 92 5.88 -8.17 -16.39
N CYS A 93 5.73 -9.30 -15.68
CA CYS A 93 6.55 -9.63 -14.51
C CYS A 93 7.94 -10.19 -14.88
N SER A 94 8.24 -10.37 -16.17
CA SER A 94 9.49 -11.00 -16.60
C SER A 94 10.71 -10.13 -16.28
N LEU A 95 11.75 -10.75 -15.71
CA LEU A 95 13.06 -10.11 -15.52
C LEU A 95 13.80 -9.81 -16.84
N ALA A 96 13.33 -10.37 -17.95
CA ALA A 96 13.81 -9.98 -19.28
C ALA A 96 13.23 -8.63 -19.75
N LEU A 97 12.09 -8.21 -19.19
CA LEU A 97 11.45 -6.93 -19.52
C LEU A 97 11.90 -5.81 -18.57
N PHE A 98 11.88 -6.09 -17.26
CA PHE A 98 12.35 -5.18 -16.21
C PHE A 98 13.29 -5.91 -15.26
N ASN A 99 14.50 -5.39 -15.05
CA ASN A 99 15.45 -6.03 -14.14
C ASN A 99 15.11 -5.76 -12.66
N SER A 100 15.81 -6.44 -11.74
CA SER A 100 15.56 -6.34 -10.30
C SER A 100 15.71 -4.91 -9.75
N ASP A 101 16.65 -4.12 -10.25
CA ASP A 101 16.87 -2.75 -9.79
C ASP A 101 15.75 -1.81 -10.27
N GLU A 102 15.20 -2.07 -11.46
CA GLU A 102 14.05 -1.35 -12.00
C GLU A 102 12.77 -1.64 -11.21
N TRP A 103 12.58 -2.92 -10.84
CA TRP A 103 11.52 -3.32 -9.91
C TRP A 103 11.66 -2.66 -8.55
N LEU A 104 12.88 -2.64 -8.00
CA LEU A 104 13.16 -1.98 -6.73
C LEU A 104 12.88 -0.47 -6.80
N GLY A 105 13.18 0.18 -7.93
CA GLY A 105 12.84 1.59 -8.16
C GLY A 105 11.33 1.83 -8.15
N PHE A 106 10.56 0.97 -8.82
CA PHE A 106 9.09 1.03 -8.82
C PHE A 106 8.50 0.76 -7.42
N GLU A 107 8.98 -0.27 -6.73
CA GLU A 107 8.55 -0.63 -5.37
C GLU A 107 8.79 0.54 -4.42
N TYR A 108 10.01 1.08 -4.39
CA TYR A 108 10.37 2.18 -3.50
C TYR A 108 9.60 3.47 -3.80
N ALA A 109 9.29 3.74 -5.07
CA ALA A 109 8.40 4.85 -5.43
C ALA A 109 6.97 4.66 -4.89
N ASN A 110 6.45 3.42 -4.87
CA ASN A 110 5.18 3.11 -4.22
C ASN A 110 5.26 3.20 -2.70
N ASP A 111 6.36 2.77 -2.08
CA ASP A 111 6.55 2.91 -0.64
C ASP A 111 6.51 4.38 -0.21
N LEU A 112 7.15 5.29 -0.98
CA LEU A 112 7.07 6.74 -0.76
C LEU A 112 5.63 7.24 -0.83
N ILE A 113 4.85 6.82 -1.83
CA ILE A 113 3.42 7.12 -1.93
C ILE A 113 2.69 6.76 -0.63
N TYR A 114 2.85 5.54 -0.13
CA TYR A 114 2.17 5.14 1.11
C TYR A 114 2.70 5.91 2.32
N PHE A 115 4.01 6.12 2.41
CA PHE A 115 4.67 6.84 3.49
C PHE A 115 4.13 8.26 3.66
N HIS A 116 3.95 9.00 2.55
CA HIS A 116 3.40 10.36 2.54
C HIS A 116 1.88 10.41 2.66
N ASN A 117 1.14 9.39 2.22
CA ASN A 117 -0.32 9.48 2.12
C ASN A 117 -1.07 8.84 3.28
N THR A 118 -0.55 7.74 3.82
CA THR A 118 -1.24 6.91 4.84
C THR A 118 -0.30 6.41 5.94
N GLY A 119 1.00 6.59 5.74
CA GLY A 119 2.05 6.21 6.67
C GLY A 119 2.49 7.37 7.57
N TYR A 120 3.73 7.25 8.03
CA TYR A 120 4.27 8.04 9.12
C TYR A 120 4.56 9.52 8.79
N CYS A 121 4.83 9.88 7.53
CA CYS A 121 5.08 11.28 7.17
C CYS A 121 3.80 12.13 7.24
N ARG A 122 2.62 11.51 7.13
CA ARG A 122 1.36 12.21 7.29
C ARG A 122 0.97 12.25 8.75
N GLY A 123 1.09 13.44 9.37
CA GLY A 123 0.72 13.66 10.77
C GLY A 123 -0.74 13.28 11.12
N LEU A 124 -1.63 13.22 10.12
CA LEU A 124 -3.02 12.78 10.31
C LEU A 124 -3.18 11.25 10.43
N SER A 125 -2.22 10.45 9.93
CA SER A 125 -2.35 8.98 9.88
C SER A 125 -2.57 8.34 11.26
N PRO A 126 -1.78 8.65 12.32
CA PRO A 126 -2.02 8.10 13.65
C PRO A 126 -3.40 8.43 14.20
N VAL A 127 -3.92 9.64 13.93
CA VAL A 127 -5.25 10.07 14.40
C VAL A 127 -6.36 9.27 13.71
N LEU A 128 -6.22 8.98 12.42
CA LEU A 128 -7.17 8.16 11.67
C LEU A 128 -7.17 6.71 12.16
N GLY A 129 -5.99 6.15 12.42
CA GLY A 129 -5.82 4.79 12.93
C GLY A 129 -6.23 4.61 14.39
N PHE A 130 -6.14 5.67 15.21
CA PHE A 130 -6.40 5.59 16.65
C PHE A 130 -7.80 5.06 16.98
N ARG A 131 -8.82 5.36 16.15
CA ARG A 131 -10.18 4.81 16.37
C ARG A 131 -10.22 3.29 16.28
N TRP A 132 -9.46 2.70 15.37
CA TRP A 132 -9.34 1.24 15.25
C TRP A 132 -8.60 0.64 16.43
N VAL A 133 -7.49 1.26 16.85
CA VAL A 133 -6.72 0.83 18.02
C VAL A 133 -7.57 0.91 19.29
N ASN A 134 -8.24 2.03 19.52
CA ASN A 134 -9.07 2.24 20.70
C ASN A 134 -10.24 1.25 20.77
N ALA A 135 -10.94 1.01 19.65
CA ALA A 135 -11.98 -0.01 19.58
C ALA A 135 -11.43 -1.41 19.91
N SER A 136 -10.29 -1.78 19.32
CA SER A 136 -9.64 -3.07 19.56
C SER A 136 -9.24 -3.24 21.02
N VAL A 137 -8.62 -2.22 21.63
CA VAL A 137 -8.24 -2.24 23.05
C VAL A 137 -9.45 -2.30 23.96
N THR A 138 -10.53 -1.60 23.62
CA THR A 138 -11.78 -1.63 24.40
C THR A 138 -12.38 -3.03 24.39
N THR A 139 -12.48 -3.65 23.21
CA THR A 139 -12.96 -5.03 23.05
C THR A 139 -12.07 -6.04 23.77
N LEU A 140 -10.74 -5.91 23.68
CA LEU A 140 -9.80 -6.81 24.38
C LEU A 140 -9.87 -6.72 25.90
N LYS A 141 -10.29 -5.58 26.46
CA LYS A 141 -10.42 -5.36 27.90
C LYS A 141 -11.81 -5.74 28.44
N ASP A 142 -12.77 -6.00 27.57
CA ASP A 142 -14.14 -6.29 27.99
C ASP A 142 -14.30 -7.79 28.26
N GLU A 143 -14.14 -8.17 29.52
CA GLU A 143 -14.27 -9.55 30.01
C GLU A 143 -15.73 -10.05 30.00
N SER A 144 -16.71 -9.19 29.70
CA SER A 144 -18.13 -9.56 29.66
C SER A 144 -18.58 -10.12 28.30
N LEU A 145 -17.75 -10.02 27.27
CA LEU A 145 -18.09 -10.44 25.92
C LEU A 145 -17.89 -11.95 25.73
N CYS A 146 -18.94 -12.66 25.30
CA CYS A 146 -18.83 -14.07 24.89
C CYS A 146 -18.12 -14.25 23.54
N GLN A 147 -17.89 -13.18 22.78
CA GLN A 147 -17.26 -13.24 21.46
C GLN A 147 -15.74 -13.12 21.60
N GLU A 148 -15.03 -14.17 21.21
CA GLU A 148 -13.57 -14.25 21.35
C GLU A 148 -12.81 -13.89 20.05
N LEU A 149 -13.50 -13.93 18.91
CA LEU A 149 -12.90 -13.69 17.59
C LEU A 149 -13.52 -12.49 16.89
N TYR A 150 -12.67 -11.55 16.49
CA TYR A 150 -13.04 -10.36 15.71
C TYR A 150 -12.21 -10.31 14.43
N VAL A 151 -12.88 -10.32 13.29
CA VAL A 151 -12.23 -10.24 11.97
C VAL A 151 -12.80 -9.04 11.22
N SER A 152 -11.91 -8.12 10.84
CA SER A 152 -12.28 -6.89 10.15
C SER A 152 -11.74 -6.87 8.72
N PHE A 153 -12.55 -6.41 7.78
CA PHE A 153 -12.17 -6.25 6.37
C PHE A 153 -12.22 -4.78 5.98
N THR A 154 -11.10 -4.24 5.49
CA THR A 154 -10.96 -2.83 5.16
C THR A 154 -10.23 -2.63 3.82
N HIS A 155 -10.08 -1.38 3.37
CA HIS A 155 -9.28 -1.01 2.21
C HIS A 155 -7.79 -0.87 2.58
N ARG A 156 -6.90 -0.99 1.59
CA ARG A 156 -5.43 -0.98 1.77
C ARG A 156 -4.90 0.28 2.46
N GLU A 157 -5.63 1.39 2.39
CA GLU A 157 -5.24 2.68 2.99
C GLU A 157 -5.40 2.69 4.52
N VAL A 158 -6.22 1.80 5.09
CA VAL A 158 -6.50 1.80 6.53
C VAL A 158 -5.42 1.11 7.36
N PRO A 159 -4.92 -0.11 7.03
CA PRO A 159 -3.87 -0.76 7.82
C PRO A 159 -2.62 0.09 8.09
N PRO A 160 -2.06 0.86 7.13
CA PRO A 160 -0.94 1.76 7.39
C PRO A 160 -1.23 2.78 8.50
N THR A 161 -2.45 3.35 8.53
CA THR A 161 -2.84 4.30 9.58
C THR A 161 -2.92 3.66 10.97
N VAL A 162 -3.34 2.39 11.03
CA VAL A 162 -3.40 1.61 12.28
C VAL A 162 -1.99 1.30 12.78
N ILE A 163 -1.09 0.87 11.88
CA ILE A 163 0.33 0.64 12.20
C ILE A 163 0.98 1.93 12.71
N ALA A 164 0.73 3.05 12.03
CA ALA A 164 1.21 4.36 12.47
C ALA A 164 0.69 4.75 13.86
N ALA A 165 -0.59 4.50 14.15
CA ALA A 165 -1.20 4.75 15.46
C ALA A 165 -0.63 3.84 16.58
N LEU A 166 -0.24 2.61 16.24
CA LEU A 166 0.43 1.68 17.18
C LEU A 166 1.90 2.04 17.42
N GLY A 167 2.51 2.86 16.58
CA GLY A 167 3.94 3.21 16.68
C GLY A 167 4.89 2.08 16.26
N VAL A 168 4.40 1.08 15.52
CA VAL A 168 5.19 -0.08 15.07
C VAL A 168 5.90 0.23 13.75
N ASN A 169 7.17 -0.16 13.62
CA ASN A 169 8.04 0.16 12.48
C ASN A 169 8.28 1.67 12.30
N ASN A 170 8.30 2.42 13.40
CA ASN A 170 8.80 3.79 13.39
C ASN A 170 10.33 3.80 13.56
N ASN A 171 11.03 4.12 12.47
CA ASN A 171 12.49 4.14 12.42
C ASN A 171 13.10 5.53 12.59
N SER A 172 12.33 6.50 13.06
CA SER A 172 12.82 7.87 13.28
C SER A 172 14.05 7.90 14.19
N ALA A 173 14.14 7.00 15.17
CA ALA A 173 15.30 6.90 16.06
C ALA A 173 16.63 6.69 15.31
N TYR A 174 16.60 6.06 14.13
CA TYR A 174 17.79 5.78 13.32
C TYR A 174 18.19 6.93 12.39
N THR A 175 17.41 8.03 12.33
CA THR A 175 17.78 9.22 11.55
C THR A 175 18.73 10.15 12.30
N GLY A 176 19.03 9.87 13.58
CA GLY A 176 19.87 10.70 14.45
C GLY A 176 19.17 11.96 14.96
N ALA A 177 18.30 12.57 14.14
CA ALA A 177 17.46 13.72 14.50
C ALA A 177 16.10 13.31 15.12
N ASN A 178 15.80 12.01 15.19
CA ASN A 178 14.46 11.50 15.51
C ASN A 178 13.37 12.09 14.61
N ASN A 179 13.73 12.39 13.36
CA ASN A 179 12.83 12.97 12.38
C ASN A 179 12.21 11.86 11.52
N VAL A 180 10.89 11.73 11.60
CA VAL A 180 10.17 10.68 10.88
C VAL A 180 10.18 10.91 9.37
N SER A 181 10.14 12.15 8.90
CA SER A 181 10.13 12.48 7.47
C SER A 181 11.45 12.13 6.78
N GLU A 182 12.54 11.94 7.53
CA GLU A 182 13.85 11.57 7.02
C GLU A 182 14.05 10.04 6.93
N THR A 183 13.08 9.24 7.38
CA THR A 183 13.18 7.77 7.36
C THR A 183 13.12 7.20 5.93
N MET A 184 12.54 7.95 4.99
CA MET A 184 12.39 7.57 3.59
C MET A 184 12.92 8.71 2.70
N SER A 185 14.02 8.47 1.99
CA SER A 185 14.62 9.47 1.10
C SER A 185 13.93 9.50 -0.26
N GLU A 186 13.66 10.70 -0.78
CA GLU A 186 13.19 10.88 -2.17
C GLU A 186 14.34 10.90 -3.21
N ASN A 187 15.59 11.01 -2.75
CA ASN A 187 16.76 11.17 -3.63
C ASN A 187 17.42 9.83 -4.01
N GLY A 188 17.06 8.75 -3.32
CA GLY A 188 17.61 7.42 -3.54
C GLY A 188 16.92 6.36 -2.70
N ILE A 189 17.13 5.11 -3.10
CA ILE A 189 16.53 3.96 -2.42
C ILE A 189 17.15 3.79 -1.04
N ASN A 190 16.31 3.84 0.00
CA ASN A 190 16.70 3.42 1.34
C ASN A 190 16.55 1.90 1.44
N TYR A 191 17.67 1.18 1.49
CA TYR A 191 17.69 -0.27 1.66
C TYR A 191 17.34 -0.72 3.09
N ASN A 192 17.37 0.20 4.07
CA ASN A 192 17.05 -0.05 5.47
C ASN A 192 15.66 0.49 5.84
N ARG A 193 14.72 0.56 4.89
CA ARG A 193 13.37 1.14 5.05
C ARG A 193 12.38 0.33 5.90
N ALA A 194 12.86 -0.64 6.69
CA ALA A 194 12.04 -1.59 7.45
C ALA A 194 11.74 -1.12 8.86
#